data_AF-A0A812JUK2-F1
#
_entry.id   AF-A0A812JUK2-F1
#
_cell.length_a   1.000
_cell.length_b   1.000
_cell.length_c   1.000
_cell.angle_alpha   90.00
_cell.angle_beta   90.00
_cell.angle_gamma   90.00
#
_symmetry.space_group_name_H-M   'P 1'
#
loop_
_entity.id
_entity.type
_entity.pdbx_description
1 polymer ?
#
loop_
_entity_poly.entity_id
_entity_poly.type
_entity_poly.pdbx_seq_one_letter_code
_entity_poly.pdbx_strand_id
1 'polypeptide(L)'
;MLSVVCALLPDDPYEFMTNHVASNRPAPPPPESGQLGSGALWVLLPGGDPQCAEHWRLRRCWLTGRGTLCVSTSPATVQQDGSKLMYRAPDNKAPTSFSVEVGSSYGELSEDEAARPFGFQVKNKGSSLLLAAGSEEQRDEWFNLLGHFSDPDRRKGPPPAVGKILSPRAEGLGGTQ
;
A
#
# COMPACT_ATOMS: atom_id res chain seq x y z
N MET A 1 -8.99 35.71 -16.69
CA MET A 1 -7.72 35.06 -17.05
C MET A 1 -7.25 34.22 -15.88
N LEU A 2 -7.86 33.05 -15.71
CA LEU A 2 -7.44 32.00 -14.78
C LEU A 2 -7.15 30.76 -15.64
N SER A 3 -6.28 29.87 -15.17
CA SER A 3 -6.15 28.48 -15.63
C SER A 3 -4.99 28.16 -16.60
N VAL A 4 -3.75 28.47 -16.22
CA VAL A 4 -2.56 27.77 -16.78
C VAL A 4 -1.69 27.13 -15.68
N VAL A 5 -2.22 27.00 -14.45
CA VAL A 5 -1.48 26.41 -13.31
C VAL A 5 -1.95 24.98 -12.98
N CYS A 6 -2.78 24.37 -13.84
CA CYS A 6 -3.20 22.97 -13.67
C CYS A 6 -2.35 21.97 -14.48
N ALA A 7 -1.32 22.41 -15.22
CA ALA A 7 -0.57 21.53 -16.14
C ALA A 7 0.65 20.80 -15.52
N LEU A 8 0.82 20.84 -14.19
CA LEU A 8 1.90 20.15 -13.48
C LEU A 8 1.39 19.29 -12.31
N LEU A 9 0.08 19.08 -12.21
CA LEU A 9 -0.44 17.97 -11.41
C LEU A 9 -0.29 16.72 -12.27
N PRO A 10 0.21 15.59 -11.73
CA PRO A 10 0.24 14.34 -12.47
C PRO A 10 -1.16 14.06 -13.02
N ASP A 11 -1.23 13.48 -14.23
CA ASP A 11 -2.47 13.22 -14.97
C ASP A 11 -3.52 12.47 -14.14
N ASP A 12 -3.08 11.77 -13.09
CA ASP A 12 -3.95 11.18 -12.08
C ASP A 12 -3.81 11.87 -10.70
N PRO A 13 -4.83 12.63 -10.23
CA PRO A 13 -4.87 13.19 -8.88
C PRO A 13 -4.80 12.10 -7.78
N TYR A 14 -5.16 10.85 -8.08
CA TYR A 14 -5.05 9.72 -7.16
C TYR A 14 -3.59 9.28 -6.94
N GLU A 15 -2.72 9.35 -7.95
CA GLU A 15 -1.28 9.10 -7.77
C GLU A 15 -0.65 10.17 -6.87
N PHE A 16 -1.00 11.44 -7.09
CA PHE A 16 -0.51 12.53 -6.25
C PHE A 16 -0.89 12.35 -4.79
N MET A 17 -2.16 12.03 -4.50
CA MET A 17 -2.61 11.78 -3.13
C MET A 17 -1.97 10.53 -2.55
N THR A 18 -1.76 9.49 -3.36
CA THR A 18 -1.10 8.27 -2.95
C THR A 18 0.35 8.52 -2.53
N ASN A 19 1.09 9.24 -3.38
CA ASN A 19 2.45 9.68 -3.10
C ASN A 19 2.53 10.64 -1.92
N HIS A 20 1.56 11.56 -1.80
CA HIS A 20 1.52 12.53 -0.72
C HIS A 20 1.29 11.87 0.64
N VAL A 21 0.30 10.96 0.74
CA VAL A 21 -0.01 10.22 1.98
C VAL A 21 1.10 9.22 2.30
N ALA A 22 1.72 8.59 1.30
CA ALA A 22 2.88 7.72 1.49
C ALA A 22 4.11 8.49 2.01
N SER A 23 4.24 9.77 1.66
CA SER A 23 5.42 10.61 1.96
C SER A 23 5.30 11.43 3.25
N ASN A 24 4.10 11.82 3.70
CA ASN A 24 3.96 12.87 4.74
C ASN A 24 3.38 12.40 6.08
N ARG A 25 4.16 11.60 6.84
CA ARG A 25 3.90 11.07 8.20
C ARG A 25 3.23 9.69 8.20
N PRO A 26 4.00 8.61 7.97
CA PRO A 26 3.49 7.27 8.16
C PRO A 26 3.02 7.11 9.61
N ALA A 27 1.92 6.39 9.81
CA ALA A 27 1.63 5.82 11.13
C ALA A 27 2.89 5.07 11.61
N PRO A 28 3.20 5.08 12.91
CA PRO A 28 4.40 4.42 13.40
C PRO A 28 4.36 2.94 12.98
N PRO A 29 5.49 2.36 12.54
CA PRO A 29 5.54 0.93 12.30
C PRO A 29 5.17 0.19 13.59
N PRO A 30 4.64 -1.04 13.50
CA PRO A 30 4.46 -1.88 14.67
C PRO A 30 5.81 -2.00 15.42
N PRO A 31 5.82 -2.05 16.77
CA PRO A 31 7.05 -2.05 17.57
C PRO A 31 7.93 -3.31 17.38
N GLU A 32 7.51 -4.26 16.55
CA GLU A 32 8.27 -5.47 16.26
C GLU A 32 9.53 -5.12 15.44
N SER A 33 10.70 -5.46 16.00
CA SER A 33 12.04 -5.01 15.61
C SER A 33 12.60 -5.60 14.30
N GLY A 34 11.77 -6.02 13.36
CA GLY A 34 12.22 -6.76 12.17
C GLY A 34 11.38 -6.47 10.94
N GLN A 35 11.19 -5.22 10.58
CA GLN A 35 10.47 -4.89 9.35
C GLN A 35 11.27 -5.29 8.10
N LEU A 36 10.65 -6.04 7.19
CA LEU A 36 11.24 -6.40 5.90
C LEU A 36 10.85 -5.45 4.76
N GLY A 37 9.57 -5.07 4.72
CA GLY A 37 9.02 -4.25 3.65
C GLY A 37 8.00 -3.24 4.16
N SER A 38 7.88 -2.13 3.46
CA SER A 38 6.92 -1.06 3.77
C SER A 38 6.48 -0.36 2.50
N GLY A 39 5.18 -0.14 2.35
CA GLY A 39 4.61 0.58 1.21
C GLY A 39 3.22 1.09 1.51
N ALA A 40 2.76 2.05 0.71
CA ALA A 40 1.35 2.43 0.70
C ALA A 40 0.62 1.54 -0.30
N LEU A 41 -0.46 0.89 0.13
CA LEU A 41 -1.31 0.04 -0.68
C LEU A 41 -2.76 0.48 -0.53
N TRP A 42 -3.55 0.33 -1.59
CA TRP A 42 -5.00 0.38 -1.47
C TRP A 42 -5.48 -0.89 -0.80
N VAL A 43 -6.31 -0.77 0.22
CA VAL A 43 -6.88 -1.88 0.96
C VAL A 43 -8.39 -1.79 0.88
N LEU A 44 -9.03 -2.89 0.49
CA LEU A 44 -10.48 -2.97 0.47
C LEU A 44 -11.02 -2.97 1.91
N LEU A 45 -12.03 -2.13 2.18
CA LEU A 45 -12.67 -2.10 3.48
C LEU A 45 -13.45 -3.39 3.77
N PRO A 46 -13.58 -3.82 5.05
CA PRO A 46 -14.41 -4.96 5.41
C PRO A 46 -15.85 -4.81 4.91
N GLY A 47 -16.34 -5.80 4.17
CA GLY A 47 -17.68 -5.77 3.55
C GLY A 47 -17.80 -4.86 2.32
N GLY A 48 -16.70 -4.25 1.86
CA GLY A 48 -16.68 -3.47 0.64
C GLY A 48 -16.75 -4.34 -0.61
N ASP A 49 -17.39 -3.80 -1.65
CA ASP A 49 -17.37 -4.31 -3.02
C ASP A 49 -16.02 -4.00 -3.72
N PRO A 50 -15.27 -5.02 -4.17
CA PRO A 50 -14.03 -4.86 -4.94
C PRO A 50 -14.17 -4.03 -6.22
N GLN A 51 -15.35 -4.05 -6.87
CA GLN A 51 -15.64 -3.30 -8.09
C GLN A 51 -16.04 -1.85 -7.84
N CYS A 52 -16.08 -1.40 -6.57
CA CYS A 52 -16.37 -0.02 -6.20
C CYS A 52 -15.09 0.69 -5.72
N ALA A 53 -14.55 1.59 -6.53
CA ALA A 53 -13.32 2.34 -6.22
C ALA A 53 -13.39 3.12 -4.89
N GLU A 54 -14.59 3.52 -4.46
CA GLU A 54 -14.83 4.23 -3.21
C GLU A 54 -14.72 3.35 -1.97
N HIS A 55 -14.79 2.02 -2.11
CA HIS A 55 -14.59 1.08 -1.00
C HIS A 55 -13.11 0.78 -0.73
N TRP A 56 -12.22 1.22 -1.62
CA TRP A 56 -10.78 1.11 -1.43
C TRP A 56 -10.26 2.30 -0.64
N ARG A 57 -9.38 2.03 0.32
CA ARG A 57 -8.71 3.07 1.11
C ARG A 57 -7.22 2.86 1.07
N LEU A 58 -6.50 3.91 0.75
CA LEU A 58 -5.06 3.87 0.81
C LEU A 58 -4.59 3.78 2.26
N ARG A 59 -3.78 2.75 2.56
CA ARG A 59 -3.22 2.45 3.87
C ARG A 59 -1.72 2.30 3.78
N ARG A 60 -1.04 2.53 4.89
CA ARG A 60 0.34 2.07 5.05
C ARG A 60 0.30 0.59 5.43
N CYS A 61 1.14 -0.19 4.76
CA CYS A 61 1.31 -1.61 5.00
C CYS A 61 2.77 -1.89 5.36
N TRP A 62 2.98 -2.80 6.30
CA TRP A 62 4.28 -3.27 6.75
C TRP A 62 4.29 -4.79 6.71
N LEU A 63 5.37 -5.39 6.23
CA LEU A 63 5.59 -6.83 6.40
C LEU A 63 6.71 -7.03 7.42
N THR A 64 6.42 -7.75 8.50
CA THR A 64 7.40 -8.08 9.52
C THR A 64 8.20 -9.33 9.12
N GLY A 65 9.37 -9.51 9.74
CA GLY A 65 10.25 -10.67 9.55
C GLY A 65 9.63 -11.98 10.07
N ARG A 66 8.49 -11.91 10.76
CA ARG A 66 7.70 -13.06 11.17
C ARG A 66 6.69 -13.49 10.10
N GLY A 67 6.53 -12.71 9.03
CA GLY A 67 5.51 -12.93 8.01
C GLY A 67 4.16 -12.31 8.39
N THR A 68 4.13 -11.31 9.27
CA THR A 68 2.88 -10.61 9.60
C THR A 68 2.75 -9.37 8.74
N LEU A 69 1.69 -9.31 7.93
CA LEU A 69 1.28 -8.13 7.18
C LEU A 69 0.44 -7.23 8.08
N CYS A 70 1.00 -6.10 8.49
CA CYS A 70 0.30 -5.09 9.28
C CYS A 70 -0.26 -4.01 8.36
N VAL A 71 -1.49 -3.57 8.62
CA VAL A 71 -2.21 -2.54 7.87
C VAL A 71 -2.62 -1.43 8.83
N SER A 72 -2.32 -0.18 8.49
CA SER A 72 -2.74 0.98 9.28
C SER A 72 -4.28 1.06 9.31
N THR A 73 -4.87 1.23 10.49
CA THR A 73 -6.34 1.29 10.65
C THR A 73 -6.95 2.61 10.18
N SER A 74 -6.28 3.75 10.44
CA SER A 74 -6.81 5.08 10.16
C SER A 74 -6.08 5.71 8.97
N PRO A 75 -6.79 6.35 8.03
CA PRO A 75 -6.15 7.03 6.91
C PRO A 75 -5.73 8.41 7.39
N ALA A 76 -4.74 9.01 6.72
CA ALA A 76 -4.58 10.46 6.81
C ALA A 76 -5.84 11.10 6.21
N THR A 77 -6.44 12.05 6.92
CA THR A 77 -7.61 12.79 6.40
C THR A 77 -7.18 14.19 5.99
N VAL A 78 -7.67 14.63 4.84
CA VAL A 78 -7.55 16.01 4.38
C VAL A 78 -8.88 16.67 4.61
N GLN A 79 -8.91 17.73 5.42
CA GLN A 79 -10.09 18.56 5.63
C GLN A 79 -9.85 19.91 4.97
N GLN A 80 -10.82 20.38 4.21
CA GLN A 80 -10.80 21.72 3.67
C GLN A 80 -11.56 22.64 4.64
N ASP A 81 -10.84 23.61 5.20
CA ASP A 81 -11.40 24.65 6.06
C ASP A 81 -11.29 25.99 5.31
N GLY A 82 -12.36 26.35 4.62
CA GLY A 82 -12.39 27.48 3.69
C GLY A 82 -11.42 27.29 2.51
N SER A 83 -10.41 28.17 2.41
CA SER A 83 -9.34 28.11 1.41
C SER A 83 -8.09 27.36 1.85
N LYS A 84 -8.06 26.84 3.10
CA LYS A 84 -6.90 26.16 3.65
C LYS A 84 -7.13 24.65 3.70
N LEU A 85 -6.21 23.89 3.11
CA LEU A 85 -6.15 22.44 3.28
C LEU A 85 -5.45 22.11 4.61
N MET A 86 -6.15 21.44 5.51
CA MET A 86 -5.60 20.92 6.75
C MET A 86 -5.39 19.41 6.65
N TYR A 87 -4.17 18.99 6.95
CA TYR A 87 -3.79 17.58 7.00
C TYR A 87 -3.90 17.09 8.44
N ARG A 88 -4.74 16.09 8.68
CA ARG A 88 -4.82 15.43 9.98
C ARG A 88 -4.10 14.09 9.90
N ALA A 89 -3.11 13.94 10.77
CA ALA A 89 -2.41 12.66 10.92
C ALA A 89 -3.41 11.56 11.29
N PRO A 90 -3.19 10.32 10.80
CA PRO A 90 -4.03 9.19 11.18
C PRO A 90 -3.99 8.98 12.71
N ASP A 91 -5.11 8.53 13.28
CA ASP A 91 -5.14 8.16 14.69
C ASP A 91 -4.10 7.07 14.99
N ASN A 92 -3.43 7.17 16.14
CA ASN A 92 -2.43 6.20 16.59
C ASN A 92 -3.09 4.93 17.17
N LYS A 93 -3.98 4.32 16.38
CA LYS A 93 -4.56 3.01 16.69
C LYS A 93 -3.61 1.92 16.23
N ALA A 94 -3.58 0.81 16.98
CA ALA A 94 -2.76 -0.34 16.61
C ALA A 94 -3.14 -0.86 15.21
N PRO A 95 -2.16 -1.19 14.36
CA PRO A 95 -2.44 -1.69 13.02
C PRO A 95 -3.14 -3.04 13.06
N THR A 96 -4.03 -3.29 12.09
CA THR A 96 -4.63 -4.61 11.90
C THR A 96 -3.57 -5.55 11.37
N SER A 97 -3.44 -6.72 11.97
CA SER A 97 -2.41 -7.71 11.61
C SER A 97 -3.03 -8.89 10.86
N PHE A 98 -2.39 -9.28 9.77
CA PHE A 98 -2.75 -10.41 8.94
C PHE A 98 -1.53 -11.34 8.82
N SER A 99 -1.59 -12.51 9.44
CA SER A 99 -0.49 -13.46 9.40
C SER A 99 -0.40 -14.10 8.01
N VAL A 100 0.80 -14.16 7.44
CA VAL A 100 1.12 -14.91 6.22
C VAL A 100 1.84 -16.19 6.65
N GLU A 101 1.10 -17.29 6.66
CA GLU A 101 1.60 -18.61 7.05
C GLU A 101 2.08 -19.41 5.83
N VAL A 102 2.84 -20.48 6.09
CA VAL A 102 3.19 -21.47 5.07
C VAL A 102 1.90 -22.03 4.45
N GLY A 103 1.85 -22.05 3.12
CA GLY A 103 0.65 -22.46 2.37
C GLY A 103 -0.38 -21.35 2.19
N SER A 104 -0.10 -20.10 2.61
CA SER A 104 -0.87 -18.95 2.15
C SER A 104 -0.75 -18.83 0.62
N SER A 105 -1.83 -18.40 -0.03
CA SER A 105 -1.83 -18.16 -1.48
C SER A 105 -2.01 -16.68 -1.74
N TYR A 106 -1.31 -16.16 -2.73
CA TYR A 106 -1.54 -14.82 -3.26
C TYR A 106 -1.67 -14.87 -4.77
N GLY A 107 -2.41 -13.93 -5.34
CA GLY A 107 -2.67 -13.89 -6.77
C GLY A 107 -3.20 -12.55 -7.22
N GLU A 108 -3.05 -12.27 -8.51
CA GLU A 108 -3.55 -11.07 -9.16
C GLU A 108 -5.08 -11.11 -9.23
N LEU A 109 -5.68 -9.92 -9.19
CA LEU A 109 -7.09 -9.72 -9.52
C LEU A 109 -7.16 -9.17 -10.94
N SER A 110 -8.06 -9.72 -11.73
CA SER A 110 -8.37 -9.21 -13.07
C SER A 110 -9.06 -7.85 -13.00
N GLU A 111 -9.08 -7.12 -14.12
CA GLU A 111 -9.77 -5.83 -14.24
C GLU A 111 -11.27 -5.95 -13.95
N ASP A 112 -11.87 -7.11 -14.23
CA ASP A 112 -13.26 -7.40 -13.90
C ASP A 112 -13.48 -7.72 -12.42
N GLU A 113 -12.43 -8.02 -11.65
CA GLU A 113 -12.53 -8.37 -10.22
C GLU A 113 -12.23 -7.20 -9.29
N ALA A 114 -11.55 -6.15 -9.77
CA ALA A 114 -11.14 -5.02 -8.94
C ALA A 114 -11.22 -3.69 -9.70
N ALA A 115 -11.82 -2.69 -9.06
CA ALA A 115 -11.87 -1.32 -9.60
C ALA A 115 -10.52 -0.58 -9.59
N ARG A 116 -9.49 -1.17 -8.97
CA ARG A 116 -8.16 -0.59 -8.87
C ARG A 116 -7.18 -1.42 -9.70
N PRO A 117 -6.33 -0.79 -10.51
CA PRO A 117 -5.28 -1.50 -11.24
C PRO A 117 -4.30 -2.14 -10.27
N PHE A 118 -3.59 -3.17 -10.73
CA PHE A 118 -2.61 -3.90 -9.93
C PHE A 118 -3.20 -4.48 -8.63
N GLY A 119 -4.49 -4.84 -8.69
CA GLY A 119 -5.19 -5.52 -7.62
C GLY A 119 -4.60 -6.92 -7.40
N PHE A 120 -4.51 -7.32 -6.14
CA PHE A 120 -4.09 -8.65 -5.75
C PHE A 120 -4.74 -9.07 -4.43
N GLN A 121 -4.85 -10.36 -4.22
CA GLN A 121 -5.44 -10.95 -3.03
C GLN A 121 -4.41 -11.78 -2.28
N VAL A 122 -4.44 -11.71 -0.95
CA VAL A 122 -3.69 -12.60 -0.06
C VAL A 122 -4.71 -13.44 0.73
N LYS A 123 -4.67 -14.76 0.60
CA LYS A 123 -5.55 -15.70 1.31
C LYS A 123 -4.75 -16.50 2.33
N ASN A 124 -5.27 -16.57 3.55
CA ASN A 124 -4.76 -17.45 4.60
C ASN A 124 -5.95 -18.07 5.36
N LYS A 125 -6.01 -19.41 5.41
CA LYS A 125 -6.92 -20.24 6.22
C LYS A 125 -8.23 -19.55 6.65
N GLY A 126 -9.12 -19.32 5.69
CA GLY A 126 -10.45 -18.76 5.94
C GLY A 126 -10.55 -17.23 6.01
N SER A 127 -9.42 -16.53 5.86
CA SER A 127 -9.36 -15.08 5.75
C SER A 127 -8.75 -14.67 4.39
N SER A 128 -9.22 -13.54 3.86
CA SER A 128 -8.66 -12.96 2.65
C SER A 128 -8.53 -11.46 2.80
N LEU A 129 -7.44 -10.91 2.30
CA LEU A 129 -7.17 -9.49 2.24
C LEU A 129 -7.00 -9.09 0.76
N LEU A 130 -7.81 -8.14 0.30
CA LEU A 130 -7.69 -7.57 -1.04
C LEU A 130 -6.90 -6.26 -0.96
N LEU A 131 -5.88 -6.18 -1.80
CA LEU A 131 -4.90 -5.11 -1.87
C LEU A 131 -4.79 -4.63 -3.31
N ALA A 132 -4.35 -3.40 -3.53
CA ALA A 132 -3.90 -2.95 -4.84
C ALA A 132 -2.67 -2.05 -4.69
N ALA A 133 -1.68 -2.29 -5.54
CA ALA A 133 -0.46 -1.50 -5.59
C ALA A 133 -0.67 -0.22 -6.43
N GLY A 134 0.26 0.72 -6.31
CA GLY A 134 0.32 1.89 -7.18
C GLY A 134 0.93 1.59 -8.56
N SER A 135 1.71 0.52 -8.68
CA SER A 135 2.30 0.06 -9.95
C SER A 135 2.46 -1.47 -9.98
N GLU A 136 2.72 -1.99 -11.17
CA GLU A 136 3.03 -3.42 -11.38
C GLU A 136 4.30 -3.84 -10.63
N GLU A 137 5.37 -3.04 -10.70
CA GLU A 137 6.64 -3.34 -10.03
C GLU A 137 6.46 -3.40 -8.51
N GLN A 138 5.69 -2.47 -7.95
CA GLN A 138 5.38 -2.48 -6.52
C GLN A 138 4.62 -3.76 -6.14
N ARG A 139 3.63 -4.18 -6.94
CA ARG A 139 2.90 -5.45 -6.71
C ARG A 139 3.84 -6.64 -6.73
N ASP A 140 4.75 -6.71 -7.70
CA ASP A 140 5.68 -7.81 -7.87
C ASP A 140 6.70 -7.89 -6.72
N GLU A 141 7.12 -6.73 -6.20
CA GLU A 141 7.92 -6.66 -4.97
C GLU A 141 7.16 -7.24 -3.76
N TRP A 142 5.87 -6.92 -3.62
CA TRP A 142 5.02 -7.52 -2.59
C TRP A 142 4.87 -9.04 -2.79
N PHE A 143 4.71 -9.52 -4.02
CA PHE A 143 4.66 -10.96 -4.30
C PHE A 143 5.97 -11.67 -3.94
N ASN A 144 7.11 -11.06 -4.24
CA ASN A 144 8.41 -11.60 -3.84
C ASN A 144 8.54 -11.72 -2.31
N LEU A 145 8.05 -10.72 -1.58
CA LEU A 145 8.04 -10.72 -0.13
C LEU A 145 7.06 -11.75 0.46
N LEU A 146 5.84 -11.81 -0.05
CA LEU A 146 4.81 -12.77 0.40
C LEU A 146 5.21 -14.22 0.07
N GLY A 147 5.84 -14.43 -1.09
CA GLY A 147 6.36 -15.73 -1.53
C GLY A 147 7.43 -16.29 -0.60
N HIS A 148 8.28 -15.44 -0.03
CA HIS A 148 9.28 -15.88 0.94
C HIS A 148 8.65 -16.52 2.19
N PHE A 149 7.49 -16.04 2.64
CA PHE A 149 6.81 -16.58 3.82
C PHE A 149 5.84 -17.72 3.51
N SER A 150 5.28 -17.73 2.31
CA SER A 150 4.29 -18.72 1.87
C SER A 150 4.95 -20.05 1.51
N ASP A 151 6.20 -20.01 1.02
CA ASP A 151 6.99 -21.18 0.62
C ASP A 151 7.88 -21.68 1.79
N PRO A 152 7.76 -22.96 2.19
CA PRO A 152 8.50 -23.52 3.32
C PRO A 152 10.02 -23.57 3.10
N ASP A 153 10.49 -23.66 1.85
CA ASP A 153 11.90 -23.75 1.53
C ASP A 153 12.53 -22.37 1.42
N ARG A 154 11.82 -21.40 0.82
CA ARG A 154 12.30 -20.01 0.75
C ARG A 154 12.40 -19.38 2.14
N ARG A 155 11.50 -19.73 3.06
CA ARG A 155 11.48 -19.20 4.44
C ARG A 155 12.74 -19.53 5.25
N LYS A 156 13.47 -20.60 4.88
CA LYS A 156 14.72 -20.97 5.55
C LYS A 156 15.90 -20.07 5.16
N GLY A 157 15.79 -19.41 4.00
CA GLY A 157 16.82 -18.51 3.48
C GLY A 157 16.74 -17.11 4.09
N PRO A 158 17.70 -16.22 3.76
CA PRO A 158 17.57 -14.81 4.09
C PRO A 158 16.36 -14.20 3.37
N PRO A 159 15.68 -13.21 3.99
CA PRO A 159 14.59 -12.51 3.34
C PRO A 159 15.11 -11.77 2.09
N PRO A 160 14.27 -11.61 1.04
CA PRO A 160 14.66 -10.87 -0.15
C PRO A 160 15.07 -9.44 0.24
N ALA A 161 16.19 -8.98 -0.34
CA ALA A 161 16.66 -7.62 -0.12
C ALA A 161 15.67 -6.64 -0.76
N VAL A 162 14.98 -5.87 0.07
CA VAL A 162 14.07 -4.83 -0.40
C VAL A 162 14.86 -3.54 -0.56
N GLY A 163 14.80 -2.91 -1.73
CA GLY A 163 15.21 -1.50 -1.86
C GLY A 163 14.47 -0.71 -0.79
N LYS A 164 15.16 0.12 0.00
CA LYS A 164 14.70 0.65 1.31
C LYS A 164 13.27 1.24 1.37
N ILE A 165 12.60 1.50 0.25
CA ILE A 165 11.25 2.03 0.13
C ILE A 165 10.56 1.36 -1.08
N LEU A 166 9.47 0.62 -0.88
CA LEU A 166 8.60 0.06 -1.95
C LEU A 166 7.67 1.12 -2.57
N SER A 167 7.73 2.37 -2.10
CA SER A 167 6.95 3.44 -2.72
C SER A 167 7.60 3.85 -4.03
N PRO A 168 6.81 4.16 -5.07
CA PRO A 168 7.33 4.66 -6.32
C PRO A 168 8.25 5.83 -6.00
N ARG A 169 9.53 5.65 -6.34
CA ARG A 169 10.50 6.73 -6.25
C ARG A 169 9.96 7.75 -7.23
N ALA A 170 9.50 8.90 -6.74
CA ALA A 170 9.32 10.06 -7.59
C ALA A 170 10.72 10.44 -8.08
N GLU A 171 11.22 9.73 -9.09
CA GLU A 171 12.38 10.16 -9.84
C GLU A 171 11.95 11.49 -10.44
N GLY A 172 12.43 12.56 -9.82
CA GLY A 172 12.11 13.90 -10.23
C GLY A 172 12.37 14.01 -11.72
N LEU A 173 11.42 14.62 -12.41
CA LEU A 173 11.62 15.29 -13.69
C LEU A 173 12.78 16.29 -13.54
N GLY A 174 14.00 15.75 -13.50
CA GLY A 174 15.25 16.48 -13.48
C GLY A 174 15.48 16.97 -14.88
N GLY A 175 15.16 18.25 -15.08
CA GLY A 175 15.27 18.94 -16.36
C GLY A 175 16.62 18.71 -17.03
N THR A 176 16.55 18.38 -18.31
CA THR A 176 17.61 18.64 -19.28
C THR A 176 17.96 20.13 -19.22
N GLN A 177 19.18 20.44 -18.80
CA GLN A 177 19.86 21.71 -19.11
C GLN A 177 20.40 21.65 -20.54
#